data_AF-A0A3G6YMY2-F1
#
_entry.id   AF-A0A3G6YMY2-F1
#
_cell.length_a   1.000
_cell.length_b   1.000
_cell.length_c   1.000
_cell.angle_alpha   90.00
_cell.angle_beta   90.00
_cell.angle_gamma   90.00
#
_symmetry.space_group_name_H-M   'P 1'
#
loop_
_entity.id
_entity.type
_entity.pdbx_description
1 polymer ?
#
loop_
_entity_poly.entity_id
_entity_poly.type
_entity_poly.pdbx_seq_one_letter_code
_entity_poly.pdbx_strand_id
1 'polypeptide(L)' 'MDEWKEVLKMQSKIDPENLTNLNFSVCDKNNLCLFSTHEHSSVGSVFKVRHMPLDLYLEPQDGEKVPK' A
#
# COMPACT_ATOMS: atom_id res chain seq x y z
N MET A 1 6.60 2.09 -8.90
CA MET A 1 5.50 1.22 -8.44
C MET A 1 5.81 -0.26 -8.62
N ASP A 2 6.50 -0.68 -9.69
CA ASP A 2 6.82 -2.11 -9.86
C ASP A 2 7.81 -2.63 -8.82
N GLU A 3 8.81 -1.85 -8.42
CA GLU A 3 9.68 -2.19 -7.28
C GLU A 3 8.89 -2.48 -6.00
N TRP A 4 7.85 -1.70 -5.72
CA TRP A 4 7.00 -1.90 -4.56
C TRP A 4 6.16 -3.18 -4.64
N LYS A 5 5.70 -3.57 -5.84
CA LYS A 5 5.05 -4.87 -6.05
C LYS A 5 5.99 -6.01 -5.71
N GLU A 6 7.26 -5.91 -6.12
CA GLU A 6 8.27 -6.93 -5.82
C GLU A 6 8.56 -7.03 -4.32
N VAL A 7 8.61 -5.89 -3.61
CA VAL A 7 8.72 -5.87 -2.14
C VAL A 7 7.54 -6.62 -1.50
N LEU A 8 6.30 -6.33 -1.92
CA LEU A 8 5.11 -6.98 -1.36
C LEU A 8 5.04 -8.48 -1.70
N LYS A 9 5.49 -8.89 -2.89
CA LYS A 9 5.63 -10.31 -3.26
C LYS A 9 6.70 -11.03 -2.45
N MET A 10 7.78 -10.36 -2.08
CA MET A 10 8.77 -10.93 -1.17
C MET A 10 8.20 -11.05 0.24
N GLN A 11 7.50 -10.02 0.72
CA GLN A 11 6.87 -10.03 2.03
C GLN A 11 5.83 -11.16 2.15
N SER A 12 5.05 -11.44 1.10
CA SER A 12 4.07 -12.53 1.12
C SER A 12 4.69 -13.93 1.21
N LYS A 13 5.99 -14.07 0.92
CA LYS A 13 6.73 -15.33 1.15
C LYS A 13 7.22 -15.46 2.59
N ILE A 14 7.52 -14.33 3.23
CA ILE A 14 7.97 -14.26 4.61
C ILE A 14 6.78 -14.43 5.56
N ASP A 15 5.65 -13.82 5.21
CA ASP A 15 4.42 -13.80 5.99
C ASP A 15 3.22 -14.17 5.10
N PRO A 16 3.07 -15.47 4.78
CA PRO A 16 1.99 -15.93 3.91
C PRO A 16 0.61 -15.82 4.57
N GLU A 17 0.52 -15.86 5.90
CA GLU A 17 -0.76 -15.82 6.63
C GLU A 17 -1.44 -14.45 6.55
N ASN A 18 -0.67 -13.37 6.58
CA ASN A 18 -1.21 -12.01 6.54
C ASN A 18 -1.32 -11.43 5.12
N LEU A 19 -0.71 -12.08 4.13
CA LEU A 19 -0.74 -11.68 2.72
C LEU A 19 -1.26 -12.79 1.81
N THR A 20 -2.20 -13.59 2.31
CA THR A 20 -2.82 -14.68 1.53
C THR A 20 -3.56 -14.10 0.32
N ASN A 21 -3.51 -14.79 -0.82
CA ASN A 21 -4.19 -14.38 -2.06
C ASN A 21 -3.82 -12.96 -2.55
N LEU A 22 -2.56 -12.53 -2.33
CA LEU A 22 -2.07 -11.23 -2.74
C LEU A 22 -2.26 -10.99 -4.26
N ASN A 23 -3.01 -9.96 -4.59
CA ASN A 23 -3.27 -9.50 -5.95
C ASN A 23 -3.04 -7.99 -6.07
N PHE A 24 -2.86 -7.52 -7.30
CA PHE A 24 -2.62 -6.11 -7.61
C PHE A 24 -3.55 -5.61 -8.69
N SER A 25 -4.01 -4.36 -8.57
CA SER A 25 -4.77 -3.67 -9.61
C SER A 25 -4.36 -2.20 -9.69
N VAL A 26 -4.38 -1.63 -10.88
CA VAL A 26 -4.13 -0.19 -11.10
C VAL A 26 -5.39 0.59 -10.74
N CYS A 27 -5.25 1.83 -10.28
CA CYS A 27 -6.39 2.68 -10.02
C CYS A 27 -6.86 3.40 -11.29
N ASP A 28 -8.11 3.18 -11.70
CA ASP A 28 -8.69 3.79 -12.90
C ASP A 28 -8.76 5.33 -12.85
N LYS A 29 -8.76 5.90 -11.65
CA LYS A 29 -8.83 7.35 -11.44
C LYS A 29 -7.45 8.02 -11.35
N ASN A 30 -6.41 7.27 -10.99
CA ASN A 30 -5.06 7.81 -10.83
C ASN A 30 -4.02 6.72 -11.12
N ASN A 31 -3.38 6.82 -12.28
CA ASN A 31 -2.40 5.84 -12.77
C ASN A 31 -1.11 5.78 -11.92
N LEU A 32 -0.89 6.75 -11.03
CA LEU A 32 0.20 6.71 -10.04
C LEU A 32 -0.14 5.84 -8.84
N CYS A 33 -1.42 5.51 -8.63
CA CYS A 33 -1.88 4.67 -7.54
C CYS A 33 -1.97 3.20 -7.94
N LEU A 34 -1.66 2.32 -6.99
CA LEU A 34 -1.81 0.89 -7.08
C LEU A 34 -2.65 0.39 -5.91
N PHE A 35 -3.50 -0.60 -6.14
CA PHE A 35 -4.13 -1.34 -5.06
C PHE A 35 -3.45 -2.70 -4.90
N SER A 36 -3.25 -3.12 -3.65
CA SER A 36 -3.07 -4.52 -3.31
C SER A 36 -4.32 -5.06 -2.62
N THR A 37 -4.66 -6.31 -2.90
CA THR A 37 -5.74 -7.02 -2.19
C THR A 37 -5.19 -8.31 -1.61
N HIS A 38 -5.51 -8.61 -0.36
CA HIS A 38 -5.07 -9.83 0.32
C HIS A 38 -6.05 -10.18 1.45
N GLU A 39 -6.02 -11.42 1.90
CA GLU A 39 -6.77 -11.90 3.05
C GLU A 39 -5.86 -11.95 4.27
N HIS A 40 -6.40 -11.50 5.41
CA HIS A 40 -5.74 -11.64 6.70
C HIS A 40 -6.41 -12.78 7.47
N SER A 41 -5.61 -13.75 7.94
CA SER A 41 -6.09 -14.98 8.58
C SER A 41 -7.04 -14.73 9.76
N SER A 42 -6.80 -13.66 10.54
CA SER A 42 -7.59 -13.32 11.72
C SER A 42 -8.95 -12.67 11.44
N VAL A 43 -9.15 -12.06 10.27
CA VAL A 43 -10.36 -11.27 9.97
C VAL A 43 -11.25 -11.96 8.94
N GLY A 44 -10.71 -12.90 8.16
CA GLY A 44 -11.47 -13.69 7.18
C GLY A 44 -12.12 -12.87 6.06
N SER A 45 -11.68 -11.62 5.88
CA SER A 45 -12.17 -10.70 4.87
C SER A 45 -11.04 -10.18 3.99
N VAL A 46 -11.38 -9.80 2.75
CA VAL A 46 -10.42 -9.28 1.79
C VAL A 46 -10.12 -7.82 2.10
N PHE A 47 -8.87 -7.52 2.43
CA PHE A 47 -8.37 -6.17 2.57
C PHE A 47 -7.99 -5.60 1.22
N LYS A 48 -8.32 -4.33 0.99
CA LYS A 48 -7.88 -3.57 -0.17
C LYS A 48 -7.09 -2.36 0.29
N VAL A 49 -5.78 -2.37 0.02
CA VAL A 49 -4.86 -1.31 0.42
C VAL A 49 -4.51 -0.46 -0.80
N ARG A 50 -4.64 0.85 -0.69
CA ARG A 50 -4.22 1.82 -1.71
C ARG A 50 -2.78 2.27 -1.43
N HIS A 51 -1.91 2.09 -2.41
CA HIS A 51 -0.53 2.56 -2.42
C HIS A 51 -0.45 3.78 -3.33
N MET A 52 0.01 4.90 -2.78
CA MET A 52 0.19 6.14 -3.53
C MET A 52 1.61 6.65 -3.28
N PRO A 53 2.36 7.01 -4.33
CA PRO A 53 3.64 7.69 -4.13
C PRO A 53 3.37 9.03 -3.43
N LEU A 54 4.10 9.27 -2.35
CA LEU A 54 4.10 10.54 -1.63
C LEU A 54 5.41 11.23 -1.94
N ASP A 55 5.34 12.37 -2.64
CA ASP A 55 6.43 13.32 -2.68
C ASP A 55 6.33 14.18 -1.42
N LEU A 56 7.14 13.83 -0.42
CA LEU A 56 7.28 14.63 0.78
C LEU A 56 8.27 15.77 0.48
N TYR A 57 7.84 17.00 0.73
CA TYR A 57 8.76 18.13 0.71
C TYR A 57 9.81 17.95 1.80
N LEU A 58 11.08 18.21 1.46
CA LEU A 58 12.17 18.23 2.44
C LEU A 58 11.92 19.27 3.55
N GLU A 59 11.21 20.35 3.21
CA GLU A 59 10.73 21.39 4.14
C GLU A 59 9.19 21.42 4.11
N PRO A 60 8.50 20.96 5.17
CA PRO A 60 7.04 20.94 5.20
C PRO A 60 6.48 22.37 5.20
N GLN A 61 5.64 22.69 4.21
CA GLN A 61 5.05 24.03 4.05
C GLN A 61 4.02 24.38 5.14
N ASP A 62 3.53 23.38 5.87
CA ASP A 62 2.51 23.57 6.91
C ASP A 62 3.07 24.10 8.24
N GLY A 63 4.40 24.19 8.40
CA GLY A 63 5.06 24.88 9.53
C GLY A 63 4.41 24.64 10.90
N GLU A 64 4.16 25.71 11.67
CA GLU A 64 3.45 25.67 12.97
C GLU A 64 1.91 25.61 12.87
N LYS A 65 1.33 25.50 11.67
CA LYS A 65 -0.13 25.53 11.49
C LYS A 65 -0.81 24.19 11.73
N VAL A 66 -0.04 23.14 12.02
CA VAL A 66 -0.58 21.86 12.48
C VAL A 66 -0.84 21.96 13.99
N PRO A 67 -2.08 21.81 14.46
CA PRO A 67 -2.37 21.78 15.89
C PRO A 67 -1.53 20.69 16.57
N LYS A 68 -0.81 21.05 17.64
CA LYS A 68 -0.04 20.11 18.47
C LYS A 68 -0.96 19.26 19.33
#